data_AF-A0A960T1Q9-F1
#
_entry.id   AF-A0A960T1Q9-F1
#
_cell.length_a   1.000
_cell.length_b   1.000
_cell.length_c   1.000
_cell.angle_alpha   90.00
_cell.angle_beta   90.00
_cell.angle_gamma   90.00
#
_symmetry.space_group_name_H-M   'P 1'
#
loop_
_entity.id
_entity.type
_entity.pdbx_description
1 polymer ?
#
loop_
_entity_poly.entity_id
_entity_poly.type
_entity_poly.pdbx_seq_one_letter_code
_entity_poly.pdbx_strand_id
1 'polypeptide(L)'
;RVSDERLAPGWSAYQRRIHSKTWDVTRLMKEGGNAIGATLCDGWYAGYVAYGLFTGQEGLVPGLEGRSYYGISPALRVQLEIERADGSVETIVSDTSWKTSTGPILETDILMGESYDARKEMPDWSSPGFDDSSWEHAVVKTGTDSCVEPHPGPPVRPVMEIPAKTVTERKPGVFVFDLGQNISGVVRLKVKGKAGDKVTIRHAEMLHKDGNLSTENLRCARAVDTYILRGDPEGETWQPEFTYHGFQYVELTGFPGKPDNGAVTGVVIHSDTPFHGSFECDDPMLNRLYQNIVWTQRANFFEMPTDCPQRDERMGWTGDAQIYVRAATFNADIASFYTKWLRDLNDDQWDYGAYPPYAPRPFSRPNEHHAAGWMDAGVICPWTIWQVYGDTRVIREHWRKMKDFMEWRAKRDPELKGAEDDCGFGDWLSIGEVKTPIPFIDLAYHAYCARLMVEMADAIGETKDAAKYRKRWREVRAKFAARYVRTDGTLKIGNQTACAMALFYGLVPDDRRAGAAEQLAGLIRDNGNLMTTGFLGTRPLLPALSENGHHDLAGTLMRQ
;
A
#
# COMPACT_ATOMS: atom_id res chain seq x y z
N ARG A 1 15.02 17.59 15.92
CA ARG A 1 14.50 16.74 14.81
C ARG A 1 13.83 17.66 13.80
N VAL A 2 14.10 17.49 12.50
CA VAL A 2 13.59 18.38 11.43
C VAL A 2 12.11 18.13 11.12
N SER A 3 11.67 16.87 11.19
CA SER A 3 10.30 16.47 10.87
C SER A 3 9.88 15.23 11.66
N ASP A 4 8.56 15.06 11.83
CA ASP A 4 7.95 13.86 12.41
C ASP A 4 7.63 12.78 11.36
N GLU A 5 7.99 13.01 10.10
CA GLU A 5 7.87 12.02 9.02
C GLU A 5 8.64 10.73 9.35
N ARG A 6 8.16 9.62 8.78
CA ARG A 6 8.73 8.28 8.91
C ARG A 6 8.98 7.70 7.52
N LEU A 7 10.05 6.89 7.42
CA LEU A 7 10.44 6.20 6.19
C LEU A 7 10.57 7.12 4.95
N ALA A 8 10.95 8.38 5.18
CA ALA A 8 11.28 9.31 4.12
C ALA A 8 12.51 8.82 3.33
N PRO A 9 12.57 9.03 2.00
CA PRO A 9 11.63 9.79 1.18
C PRO A 9 10.40 9.00 0.68
N GLY A 10 10.22 7.76 1.13
CA GLY A 10 9.20 6.84 0.63
C GLY A 10 9.76 5.86 -0.39
N TRP A 11 8.86 5.19 -1.12
CA TRP A 11 9.19 4.13 -2.07
C TRP A 11 8.68 4.50 -3.46
N SER A 12 9.59 4.51 -4.42
CA SER A 12 9.32 4.69 -5.85
C SER A 12 10.23 3.74 -6.63
N ALA A 13 10.05 3.69 -7.96
CA ALA A 13 11.02 3.06 -8.84
C ALA A 13 12.32 3.89 -8.86
N TYR A 14 13.22 3.68 -7.88
CA TYR A 14 14.36 4.56 -7.60
C TYR A 14 15.31 4.76 -8.79
N GLN A 15 15.34 3.83 -9.75
CA GLN A 15 16.08 3.92 -11.02
C GLN A 15 15.48 4.93 -12.02
N ARG A 16 14.22 5.34 -11.83
CA ARG A 16 13.52 6.34 -12.64
C ARG A 16 13.31 7.64 -11.88
N ARG A 17 12.92 7.55 -10.61
CA ARG A 17 12.48 8.68 -9.81
C ARG A 17 12.92 8.55 -8.36
N ILE A 18 13.35 9.65 -7.76
CA ILE A 18 13.61 9.77 -6.33
C ILE A 18 12.86 11.00 -5.84
N HIS A 19 12.01 10.83 -4.83
CA HIS A 19 11.31 11.96 -4.24
C HIS A 19 12.22 12.75 -3.28
N SER A 20 12.20 14.07 -3.39
CA SER A 20 12.78 14.99 -2.41
C SER A 20 11.72 15.48 -1.43
N LYS A 21 12.18 15.87 -0.24
CA LYS A 21 11.36 16.50 0.80
C LYS A 21 11.96 17.86 1.14
N THR A 22 11.09 18.80 1.50
CA THR A 22 11.48 20.17 1.83
C THR A 22 10.84 20.54 3.16
N TRP A 23 11.64 21.08 4.08
CA TRP A 23 11.21 21.50 5.39
C TRP A 23 11.68 22.92 5.67
N ASP A 24 10.82 23.72 6.29
CA ASP A 24 11.23 25.00 6.86
C ASP A 24 11.98 24.75 8.17
N VAL A 25 13.28 25.06 8.17
CA VAL A 25 14.18 24.89 9.32
C VAL A 25 14.56 26.22 9.97
N THR A 26 13.92 27.33 9.59
CA THR A 26 14.25 28.69 10.06
C THR A 26 14.30 28.77 11.58
N ARG A 27 13.35 28.12 12.27
CA ARG A 27 13.26 28.12 13.74
C ARG A 27 14.18 27.11 14.43
N LEU A 28 14.84 26.24 13.68
CA LEU A 28 15.83 25.29 14.21
C LEU A 28 17.24 25.91 14.20
N MET A 29 17.47 26.91 13.35
CA MET A 29 18.73 27.63 13.26
C MET A 29 19.00 28.43 14.52
N LYS A 30 20.27 28.46 14.92
CA LYS A 30 20.78 29.25 16.05
C LYS A 30 21.86 30.22 15.57
N GLU A 31 22.05 31.31 16.30
CA GLU A 31 23.21 32.17 16.10
C GLU A 31 24.49 31.42 16.50
N GLY A 32 25.55 31.54 15.68
CA GLY A 32 26.80 30.82 15.86
C GLY A 32 26.82 29.43 15.21
N GLY A 33 27.37 28.44 15.91
CA GLY A 33 27.53 27.08 15.39
C GLY A 33 26.19 26.37 15.20
N ASN A 34 26.04 25.66 14.08
CA ASN A 34 24.92 24.78 13.78
C ASN A 34 25.45 23.42 13.32
N ALA A 35 24.65 22.37 13.48
CA ALA A 35 24.98 21.02 13.01
C ALA A 35 23.75 20.39 12.34
N ILE A 36 23.99 19.57 11.31
CA ILE A 36 22.97 18.77 10.64
C ILE A 36 23.38 17.31 10.80
N GLY A 37 22.51 16.50 11.39
CA GLY A 37 22.68 15.06 11.50
C GLY A 37 21.54 14.33 10.80
N ALA A 38 21.86 13.22 10.12
CA ALA A 38 20.89 12.31 9.54
C ALA A 38 21.31 10.85 9.76
N THR A 39 20.34 10.00 10.06
CA THR A 39 20.54 8.55 10.12
C THR A 39 19.99 7.93 8.84
N LEU A 40 20.77 7.04 8.21
CA LEU A 40 20.36 6.29 7.02
C LEU A 40 20.06 4.85 7.39
N CYS A 41 19.07 4.26 6.72
CA CYS A 41 18.74 2.84 6.79
C CYS A 41 18.66 2.25 5.38
N ASP A 42 18.58 0.93 5.30
CA ASP A 42 18.45 0.21 4.03
C ASP A 42 17.12 0.52 3.32
N GLY A 43 16.02 0.63 4.09
CA GLY A 43 14.66 0.88 3.58
C GLY A 43 14.26 -0.07 2.45
N TRP A 44 13.37 0.38 1.56
CA TRP A 44 13.05 -0.36 0.33
C TRP A 44 14.18 -0.35 -0.70
N TYR A 45 15.18 0.52 -0.55
CA TYR A 45 16.27 0.68 -1.51
C TYR A 45 17.25 -0.50 -1.46
N ALA A 46 17.68 -0.89 -0.27
CA ALA A 46 18.69 -1.94 -0.05
C ALA A 46 18.22 -3.11 0.84
N GLY A 47 17.09 -2.96 1.54
CA GLY A 47 16.56 -3.94 2.48
C GLY A 47 15.79 -5.08 1.81
N TYR A 48 15.19 -5.95 2.61
CA TYR A 48 14.27 -6.97 2.13
C TYR A 48 12.99 -6.32 1.61
N VAL A 49 12.56 -6.73 0.41
CA VAL A 49 11.40 -6.15 -0.26
C VAL A 49 10.41 -7.24 -0.63
N ALA A 50 9.19 -7.07 -0.14
CA ALA A 50 8.05 -7.90 -0.47
C ALA A 50 8.34 -9.41 -0.32
N TYR A 51 7.73 -10.22 -1.18
CA TYR A 51 7.81 -11.67 -1.17
C TYR A 51 9.05 -12.19 -1.92
N GLY A 52 10.07 -11.33 -2.07
CA GLY A 52 11.32 -11.65 -2.76
C GLY A 52 12.08 -12.77 -2.06
N LEU A 53 12.22 -12.68 -0.72
CA LEU A 53 12.88 -13.72 0.07
C LEU A 53 12.11 -15.04 0.03
N PHE A 54 10.78 -14.99 0.19
CA PHE A 54 9.92 -16.17 0.19
C PHE A 54 10.01 -17.02 -1.09
N THR A 55 10.44 -16.41 -2.19
CA THR A 55 10.44 -17.03 -3.52
C THR A 55 11.83 -17.10 -4.16
N GLY A 56 12.87 -16.81 -3.38
CA GLY A 56 14.26 -16.85 -3.84
C GLY A 56 14.57 -15.87 -4.96
N GLN A 57 13.94 -14.69 -4.99
CA GLN A 57 14.26 -13.67 -5.99
C GLN A 57 15.61 -13.03 -5.65
N GLU A 58 16.63 -13.33 -6.45
CA GLU A 58 17.95 -12.71 -6.32
C GLU A 58 17.89 -11.20 -6.58
N GLY A 59 18.58 -10.44 -5.72
CA GLY A 59 18.82 -9.02 -5.93
C GLY A 59 20.08 -8.75 -6.75
N LEU A 60 20.66 -7.56 -6.57
CA LEU A 60 21.90 -7.17 -7.25
C LEU A 60 23.15 -7.90 -6.72
N VAL A 61 23.05 -8.57 -5.57
CA VAL A 61 24.15 -9.30 -4.93
C VAL A 61 23.90 -10.81 -5.12
N PRO A 62 24.74 -11.52 -5.90
CA PRO A 62 24.60 -12.95 -6.10
C PRO A 62 24.59 -13.74 -4.78
N GLY A 63 23.67 -14.68 -4.63
CA GLY A 63 23.49 -15.47 -3.42
C GLY A 63 22.79 -14.75 -2.26
N LEU A 64 22.29 -13.52 -2.48
CA LEU A 64 21.48 -12.79 -1.51
C LEU A 64 20.07 -12.56 -2.07
N GLU A 65 19.13 -13.34 -1.56
CA GLU A 65 17.74 -13.34 -2.01
C GLU A 65 16.92 -12.27 -1.26
N GLY A 66 15.92 -11.71 -1.95
CA GLY A 66 14.89 -10.88 -1.32
C GLY A 66 15.25 -9.43 -1.07
N ARG A 67 16.48 -8.98 -1.34
CA ARG A 67 16.96 -7.65 -0.97
C ARG A 67 17.89 -7.01 -1.98
N SER A 68 18.14 -5.71 -1.82
CA SER A 68 19.10 -4.95 -2.64
C SER A 68 18.76 -4.94 -4.13
N TYR A 69 17.48 -4.73 -4.45
CA TYR A 69 16.99 -4.64 -5.83
C TYR A 69 17.38 -3.33 -6.53
N TYR A 70 17.51 -2.23 -5.78
CA TYR A 70 17.84 -0.91 -6.33
C TYR A 70 19.28 -0.48 -6.06
N GLY A 71 19.87 -0.99 -4.99
CA GLY A 71 21.29 -0.81 -4.67
C GLY A 71 21.70 -1.50 -3.39
N ILE A 72 23.00 -1.53 -3.13
CA ILE A 72 23.60 -2.21 -1.98
C ILE A 72 23.96 -1.27 -0.83
N SER A 73 24.00 0.04 -1.07
CA SER A 73 24.37 1.04 -0.06
C SER A 73 23.43 2.24 -0.16
N PRO A 74 22.68 2.56 0.91
CA PRO A 74 21.85 3.76 0.96
C PRO A 74 22.72 5.01 0.85
N ALA A 75 22.12 6.12 0.40
CA ALA A 75 22.81 7.39 0.25
C ALA A 75 21.92 8.56 0.65
N LEU A 76 22.56 9.64 1.07
CA LEU A 76 21.92 10.88 1.46
C LEU A 76 22.24 11.98 0.44
N ARG A 77 21.24 12.80 0.13
CA ARG A 77 21.42 14.07 -0.57
C ARG A 77 20.72 15.16 0.23
N VAL A 78 21.48 16.17 0.67
CA VAL A 78 20.99 17.30 1.46
C VAL A 78 21.41 18.61 0.81
N GLN A 79 20.51 19.59 0.85
CA GLN A 79 20.77 20.97 0.50
C GLN A 79 20.02 21.85 1.49
N LEU A 80 20.74 22.66 2.26
CA LEU A 80 20.21 23.70 3.13
C LEU A 80 20.46 25.04 2.47
N GLU A 81 19.39 25.81 2.23
CA GLU A 81 19.47 27.18 1.74
C GLU A 81 19.16 28.14 2.88
N ILE A 82 20.05 29.12 3.09
CA ILE A 82 19.93 30.13 4.14
C ILE A 82 19.84 31.49 3.46
N GLU A 83 18.63 32.06 3.44
CA GLU A 83 18.42 33.44 3.00
C GLU A 83 18.71 34.40 4.16
N ARG A 84 19.62 35.34 3.94
CA ARG A 84 20.01 36.37 4.89
C ARG A 84 19.09 37.59 4.75
N ALA A 85 19.07 38.45 5.76
CA ALA A 85 18.23 39.65 5.76
C ALA A 85 18.58 40.66 4.64
N ASP A 86 19.78 40.58 4.05
CA ASP A 86 20.20 41.38 2.91
C ASP A 86 19.84 40.76 1.54
N GLY A 87 19.16 39.60 1.54
CA GLY A 87 18.76 38.86 0.35
C GLY A 87 19.83 37.93 -0.23
N SER A 88 21.02 37.84 0.39
CA SER A 88 22.03 36.85 -0.02
C SER A 88 21.61 35.44 0.40
N VAL A 89 21.97 34.44 -0.42
CA VAL A 89 21.68 33.02 -0.15
C VAL A 89 22.98 32.26 0.03
N GLU A 90 23.09 31.56 1.15
CA GLU A 90 24.16 30.60 1.41
C GLU A 90 23.60 29.18 1.26
N THR A 91 24.37 28.30 0.62
CA THR A 91 23.96 26.91 0.39
C THR A 91 24.96 25.94 1.00
N ILE A 92 24.47 25.06 1.88
CA ILE A 92 25.24 23.97 2.46
C ILE A 92 24.73 22.66 1.84
N VAL A 93 25.62 21.86 1.27
CA VAL A 93 25.28 20.63 0.57
C VAL A 93 25.90 19.41 1.22
N SER A 94 25.35 18.22 0.94
CA SER A 94 26.01 16.94 1.22
C SER A 94 27.19 16.72 0.25
N ASP A 95 28.40 16.56 0.79
CA ASP A 95 29.63 16.26 0.06
C ASP A 95 30.61 15.44 0.93
N THR A 96 31.89 15.35 0.53
CA THR A 96 32.93 14.59 1.27
C THR A 96 33.40 15.26 2.57
N SER A 97 33.01 16.51 2.86
CA SER A 97 33.31 17.16 4.13
C SER A 97 32.45 16.60 5.27
N TRP A 98 31.34 15.95 4.96
CA TRP A 98 30.51 15.26 5.93
C TRP A 98 31.25 14.08 6.54
N LYS A 99 30.92 13.77 7.79
CA LYS A 99 31.46 12.60 8.49
C LYS A 99 30.36 11.58 8.79
N THR A 100 30.75 10.33 8.98
CA THR A 100 29.85 9.19 9.20
C THR A 100 30.36 8.31 10.33
N SER A 101 29.43 7.69 11.07
CA SER A 101 29.71 6.66 12.07
C SER A 101 28.52 5.72 12.16
N THR A 102 28.75 4.52 12.70
CA THR A 102 27.64 3.70 13.22
C THR A 102 27.12 4.29 14.53
N GLY A 103 25.90 3.90 14.91
CA GLY A 103 25.24 4.40 16.11
C GLY A 103 24.50 3.30 16.87
N PRO A 104 23.46 3.65 17.63
CA PRO A 104 22.74 2.69 18.46
C PRO A 104 21.86 1.72 17.68
N ILE A 105 21.49 2.02 16.43
CA ILE A 105 20.74 1.10 15.57
C ILE A 105 21.73 0.08 14.98
N LEU A 106 21.54 -1.19 15.35
CA LEU A 106 22.39 -2.33 14.97
C LEU A 106 21.88 -3.05 13.72
N GLU A 107 20.56 -3.07 13.52
CA GLU A 107 19.89 -3.70 12.40
C GLU A 107 18.61 -2.92 12.12
N THR A 108 18.28 -2.74 10.85
CA THR A 108 17.04 -2.11 10.43
C THR A 108 16.56 -2.75 9.13
N ASP A 109 15.30 -3.18 9.12
CA ASP A 109 14.62 -3.64 7.92
C ASP A 109 13.10 -3.48 8.08
N ILE A 110 12.43 -3.13 6.99
CA ILE A 110 10.98 -2.88 7.00
C ILE A 110 10.18 -4.14 7.33
N LEU A 111 10.65 -5.31 6.91
CA LEU A 111 10.00 -6.60 7.13
C LEU A 111 10.54 -7.32 8.38
N MET A 112 11.84 -7.19 8.65
CA MET A 112 12.49 -7.97 9.70
C MET A 112 12.45 -7.32 11.08
N GLY A 113 12.33 -6.00 11.14
CA GLY A 113 12.31 -5.19 12.37
C GLY A 113 13.60 -4.42 12.62
N GLU A 114 13.72 -3.86 13.83
CA GLU A 114 14.84 -3.00 14.24
C GLU A 114 15.51 -3.52 15.53
N SER A 115 16.83 -3.53 15.54
CA SER A 115 17.63 -3.85 16.73
C SER A 115 18.38 -2.61 17.18
N TYR A 116 18.25 -2.25 18.45
CA TYR A 116 18.79 -1.02 19.03
C TYR A 116 19.55 -1.30 20.33
N ASP A 117 20.72 -0.72 20.47
CA ASP A 117 21.55 -0.76 21.69
C ASP A 117 21.79 0.64 22.23
N ALA A 118 21.03 0.99 23.26
CA ALA A 118 21.06 2.32 23.85
C ALA A 118 22.42 2.65 24.50
N ARG A 119 23.25 1.65 24.79
CA ARG A 119 24.62 1.86 25.31
C ARG A 119 25.55 2.49 24.27
N LYS A 120 25.16 2.47 22.99
CA LYS A 120 25.88 3.07 21.85
C LYS A 120 25.29 4.42 21.44
N GLU A 121 24.36 4.97 22.21
CA GLU A 121 23.88 6.34 21.98
C GLU A 121 25.07 7.31 22.06
N MET A 122 25.08 8.29 21.16
CA MET A 122 26.02 9.39 21.14
C MET A 122 25.24 10.67 21.44
N PRO A 123 25.05 11.04 22.72
CA PRO A 123 24.32 12.25 23.07
C PRO A 123 24.87 13.45 22.31
N ASP A 124 23.97 14.31 21.83
CA ASP A 124 24.31 15.57 21.17
C ASP A 124 25.14 15.44 19.87
N TRP A 125 25.22 14.25 19.23
CA TRP A 125 25.95 14.07 17.96
C TRP A 125 25.48 14.97 16.81
N SER A 126 24.22 15.41 16.86
CA SER A 126 23.61 16.34 15.88
C SER A 126 23.54 17.79 16.38
N SER A 127 24.29 18.11 17.44
CA SER A 127 24.46 19.45 17.99
C SER A 127 25.85 20.01 17.64
N PRO A 128 26.00 21.35 17.52
CA PRO A 128 27.31 21.96 17.30
C PRO A 128 28.25 21.67 18.50
N GLY A 129 29.53 21.44 18.22
CA GLY A 129 30.56 21.21 19.23
C GLY A 129 30.73 19.75 19.67
N PHE A 130 30.02 18.81 19.04
CA PHE A 130 30.27 17.37 19.23
C PHE A 130 31.68 16.98 18.72
N ASP A 131 32.36 16.09 19.45
CA ASP A 131 33.67 15.56 19.04
C ASP A 131 33.49 14.41 18.04
N ASP A 132 33.53 14.74 16.76
CA ASP A 132 33.47 13.81 15.63
C ASP A 132 34.87 13.42 15.11
N SER A 133 35.94 13.60 15.89
CA SER A 133 37.31 13.35 15.45
C SER A 133 37.60 11.88 15.11
N SER A 134 36.82 10.95 15.67
CA SER A 134 36.90 9.51 15.40
C SER A 134 36.04 9.04 14.21
N TRP A 135 35.22 9.93 13.64
CA TRP A 135 34.33 9.60 12.53
C TRP A 135 35.07 9.62 11.20
N GLU A 136 34.60 8.80 10.26
CA GLU A 136 35.18 8.71 8.92
C GLU A 136 34.52 9.72 7.97
N HIS A 137 35.24 10.20 6.97
CA HIS A 137 34.67 11.06 5.93
C HIS A 137 33.68 10.29 5.04
N ALA A 138 32.60 10.97 4.65
CA ALA A 138 31.63 10.44 3.71
C ALA A 138 32.25 10.27 2.32
N VAL A 139 31.76 9.26 1.59
CA VAL A 139 32.12 9.02 0.19
C VAL A 139 30.97 9.39 -0.74
N VAL A 140 31.30 9.90 -1.92
CA VAL A 140 30.29 10.28 -2.92
C VAL A 140 29.78 9.04 -3.65
N LYS A 141 28.46 8.84 -3.65
CA LYS A 141 27.81 7.87 -4.53
C LYS A 141 27.60 8.45 -5.92
N THR A 142 28.12 7.77 -6.93
CA THR A 142 27.95 8.12 -8.35
C THR A 142 26.94 7.19 -9.04
N GLY A 143 26.46 7.57 -10.23
CA GLY A 143 25.65 6.68 -11.09
C GLY A 143 24.15 6.69 -10.79
N THR A 144 23.62 7.80 -10.27
CA THR A 144 22.17 7.99 -10.09
C THR A 144 21.65 9.00 -11.12
N ASP A 145 21.20 8.51 -12.28
CA ASP A 145 20.60 9.33 -13.35
C ASP A 145 19.08 9.50 -13.18
N SER A 146 18.56 9.16 -12.00
CA SER A 146 17.14 9.22 -11.67
C SER A 146 16.64 10.67 -11.58
N CYS A 147 15.41 10.89 -12.02
CA CYS A 147 14.74 12.18 -11.86
C CYS A 147 14.50 12.47 -10.38
N VAL A 148 14.97 13.62 -9.88
CA VAL A 148 14.67 14.07 -8.51
C VAL A 148 13.53 15.07 -8.58
N GLU A 149 12.45 14.81 -7.84
CA GLU A 149 11.30 15.73 -7.77
C GLU A 149 10.67 15.80 -6.37
N PRO A 150 9.97 16.89 -6.02
CA PRO A 150 9.24 16.96 -4.77
C PRO A 150 8.22 15.83 -4.62
N HIS A 151 8.13 15.26 -3.41
CA HIS A 151 7.14 14.24 -3.08
C HIS A 151 5.71 14.79 -3.25
N PRO A 152 4.86 14.23 -4.14
CA PRO A 152 3.56 14.83 -4.46
C PRO A 152 2.43 14.38 -3.52
N GLY A 153 2.66 13.35 -2.70
CA GLY A 153 1.67 12.79 -1.76
C GLY A 153 1.83 13.27 -0.32
N PRO A 154 0.89 12.91 0.57
CA PRO A 154 1.03 13.13 1.99
C PRO A 154 2.20 12.27 2.52
N PRO A 155 2.95 12.75 3.51
CA PRO A 155 4.03 11.95 4.06
C PRO A 155 3.48 10.91 5.05
N VAL A 156 4.30 9.90 5.33
CA VAL A 156 4.03 8.91 6.37
C VAL A 156 4.38 9.48 7.74
N ARG A 157 3.44 9.41 8.70
CA ARG A 157 3.60 9.96 10.05
C ARG A 157 2.98 9.06 11.12
N PRO A 158 3.43 9.17 12.38
CA PRO A 158 2.65 8.76 13.54
C PRO A 158 1.37 9.60 13.62
N VAL A 159 0.20 8.97 13.51
CA VAL A 159 -1.09 9.67 13.46
C VAL A 159 -1.90 9.54 14.75
N MET A 160 -1.65 8.49 15.54
CA MET A 160 -2.33 8.25 16.82
C MET A 160 -1.59 7.21 17.66
N GLU A 161 -1.90 7.20 18.96
CA GLU A 161 -1.35 6.27 19.93
C GLU A 161 -2.48 5.44 20.56
N ILE A 162 -2.25 4.14 20.71
CA ILE A 162 -3.18 3.17 21.31
C ILE A 162 -2.46 2.48 22.47
N PRO A 163 -2.81 2.79 23.74
CA PRO A 163 -2.25 2.07 24.87
C PRO A 163 -2.71 0.61 24.85
N ALA A 164 -1.88 -0.31 25.35
CA ALA A 164 -2.31 -1.70 25.48
C ALA A 164 -3.52 -1.81 26.42
N LYS A 165 -4.52 -2.56 26.00
CA LYS A 165 -5.76 -2.79 26.76
C LYS A 165 -5.55 -3.83 27.85
N THR A 166 -4.80 -4.89 27.55
CA THR A 166 -4.48 -5.95 28.52
C THR A 166 -3.05 -6.43 28.34
N VAL A 167 -2.48 -6.97 29.42
CA VAL A 167 -1.25 -7.76 29.41
C VAL A 167 -1.49 -9.08 30.13
N THR A 168 -1.08 -10.18 29.52
CA THR A 168 -1.17 -11.53 30.09
C THR A 168 0.20 -12.18 30.11
N GLU A 169 0.62 -12.66 31.27
CA GLU A 169 1.81 -13.50 31.38
C GLU A 169 1.45 -14.94 30.98
N ARG A 170 1.88 -15.36 29.79
CA ARG A 170 1.55 -16.70 29.24
C ARG A 170 2.39 -17.80 29.88
N LYS A 171 3.65 -17.49 30.13
CA LYS A 171 4.68 -18.34 30.75
C LYS A 171 5.62 -17.41 31.54
N PRO A 172 6.40 -17.92 32.50
CA PRO A 172 7.34 -17.07 33.23
C PRO A 172 8.21 -16.24 32.29
N GLY A 173 8.07 -14.90 32.37
CA GLY A 173 8.84 -13.95 31.55
C GLY A 173 8.39 -13.79 30.09
N VAL A 174 7.22 -14.32 29.70
CA VAL A 174 6.61 -14.13 28.38
C VAL A 174 5.27 -13.41 28.54
N PHE A 175 5.22 -12.15 28.12
CA PHE A 175 4.06 -11.27 28.28
C PHE A 175 3.43 -10.96 26.93
N VAL A 176 2.13 -11.22 26.77
CA VAL A 176 1.36 -10.90 25.57
C VAL A 176 0.43 -9.74 25.88
N PHE A 177 0.54 -8.68 25.10
CA PHE A 177 -0.29 -7.49 25.14
C PHE A 177 -1.32 -7.53 24.02
N ASP A 178 -2.51 -7.01 24.31
CA ASP A 178 -3.58 -6.81 23.34
C ASP A 178 -3.89 -5.32 23.24
N LEU A 179 -3.69 -4.72 22.06
CA LEU A 179 -4.07 -3.33 21.81
C LEU A 179 -5.59 -3.14 21.65
N GLY A 180 -6.33 -4.22 21.39
CA GLY A 180 -7.76 -4.20 21.09
C GLY A 180 -8.10 -3.74 19.67
N GLN A 181 -7.09 -3.47 18.84
CA GLN A 181 -7.21 -3.05 17.45
C GLN A 181 -6.00 -3.55 16.66
N ASN A 182 -6.22 -4.13 15.48
CA ASN A 182 -5.16 -4.42 14.51
C ASN A 182 -4.75 -3.13 13.79
N ILE A 183 -3.46 -2.75 13.86
CA ILE A 183 -2.92 -1.49 13.35
C ILE A 183 -1.70 -1.74 12.45
N SER A 184 -1.36 -0.76 11.61
CA SER A 184 -0.01 -0.62 11.04
C SER A 184 0.79 0.38 11.88
N GLY A 185 2.02 0.04 12.25
CA GLY A 185 2.86 0.96 13.01
C GLY A 185 3.97 0.27 13.78
N VAL A 186 4.31 0.83 14.94
CA VAL A 186 5.38 0.31 15.81
C VAL A 186 4.94 0.34 17.27
N VAL A 187 5.69 -0.33 18.14
CA VAL A 187 5.53 -0.21 19.59
C VAL A 187 6.44 0.89 20.13
N ARG A 188 5.89 1.76 20.98
CA ARG A 188 6.66 2.53 21.95
C ARG A 188 6.75 1.75 23.25
N LEU A 189 7.96 1.35 23.59
CA LEU A 189 8.32 0.61 24.80
C LEU A 189 8.66 1.59 25.93
N LYS A 190 8.13 1.35 27.12
CA LYS A 190 8.64 1.90 28.38
C LYS A 190 9.21 0.78 29.23
N VAL A 191 10.45 0.92 29.67
CA VAL A 191 11.15 -0.14 30.40
C VAL A 191 12.14 0.45 31.39
N LYS A 192 12.38 -0.24 32.51
CA LYS A 192 13.43 0.09 33.47
C LYS A 192 14.16 -1.17 33.86
N GLY A 193 15.48 -1.15 33.79
CA GLY A 193 16.33 -2.32 34.02
C GLY A 193 17.81 -1.96 34.11
N LYS A 194 18.66 -2.97 34.02
CA LYS A 194 20.12 -2.80 34.05
C LYS A 194 20.66 -2.57 32.65
N ALA A 195 21.79 -1.89 32.57
CA ALA A 195 22.53 -1.76 31.31
C ALA A 195 22.83 -3.15 30.73
N GLY A 196 22.48 -3.36 29.46
CA GLY A 196 22.65 -4.64 28.76
C GLY A 196 21.48 -5.61 28.87
N ASP A 197 20.44 -5.32 29.68
CA ASP A 197 19.19 -6.08 29.61
C ASP A 197 18.60 -5.95 28.19
N LYS A 198 18.14 -7.07 27.62
CA LYS A 198 17.61 -7.12 26.26
C LYS A 198 16.12 -7.46 26.28
N VAL A 199 15.30 -6.55 25.77
CA VAL A 199 13.87 -6.79 25.52
C VAL A 199 13.69 -7.15 24.05
N THR A 200 13.01 -8.25 23.78
CA THR A 200 12.60 -8.67 22.42
C THR A 200 11.10 -8.48 22.28
N ILE A 201 10.68 -7.84 21.18
CA ILE A 201 9.30 -7.45 20.89
C ILE A 201 8.87 -8.16 19.61
N ARG A 202 7.88 -9.05 19.69
CA ARG A 202 7.31 -9.75 18.52
C ARG A 202 5.88 -9.29 18.28
N HIS A 203 5.49 -9.26 17.01
CA HIS A 203 4.20 -8.71 16.58
C HIS A 203 3.34 -9.77 15.88
N ALA A 204 2.03 -9.73 16.09
CA ALA A 204 1.08 -10.58 15.37
C ALA A 204 -0.31 -9.95 15.27
N GLU A 205 -1.03 -10.31 14.20
CA GLU A 205 -2.43 -9.90 14.00
C GLU A 205 -3.40 -10.74 14.85
N MET A 206 -3.04 -11.99 15.11
CA MET A 206 -3.93 -12.98 15.73
C MET A 206 -3.19 -13.80 16.80
N LEU A 207 -3.97 -14.39 17.70
CA LEU A 207 -3.51 -15.42 18.63
C LEU A 207 -4.02 -16.79 18.21
N HIS A 208 -3.19 -17.80 18.45
CA HIS A 208 -3.65 -19.19 18.48
C HIS A 208 -4.61 -19.42 19.65
N LYS A 209 -5.36 -20.53 19.61
CA LYS A 209 -6.31 -20.89 20.71
C LYS A 209 -5.64 -21.00 22.07
N ASP A 210 -4.34 -21.33 22.09
CA ASP A 210 -3.51 -21.43 23.28
C ASP A 210 -2.87 -20.08 23.69
N GLY A 211 -3.28 -18.97 23.08
CA GLY A 211 -2.81 -17.61 23.39
C GLY A 211 -1.38 -17.30 22.94
N ASN A 212 -0.70 -18.18 22.21
CA ASN A 212 0.56 -17.84 21.55
C ASN A 212 0.29 -16.95 20.32
N LEU A 213 1.26 -16.10 19.95
CA LEU A 213 1.17 -15.33 18.71
C LEU A 213 1.08 -16.27 17.49
N SER A 214 0.15 -15.98 16.58
CA SER A 214 0.16 -16.58 15.24
C SER A 214 1.04 -15.74 14.33
N THR A 215 2.16 -16.33 13.89
CA THR A 215 3.18 -15.65 13.06
C THR A 215 3.43 -16.36 11.74
N GLU A 216 2.75 -17.49 11.51
CA GLU A 216 2.90 -18.31 10.31
C GLU A 216 2.44 -17.55 9.05
N ASN A 217 1.41 -16.71 9.18
CA ASN A 217 0.89 -15.88 8.09
C ASN A 217 1.83 -14.72 7.70
N LEU A 218 2.84 -14.41 8.52
CA LEU A 218 3.87 -13.42 8.20
C LEU A 218 4.90 -13.94 7.18
N ARG A 219 4.90 -15.25 6.93
CA ARG A 219 5.84 -15.97 6.06
C ARG A 219 7.29 -15.67 6.45
N CYS A 220 8.08 -15.00 5.61
CA CYS A 220 9.48 -14.67 5.92
C CYS A 220 9.65 -13.33 6.62
N ALA A 221 8.60 -12.51 6.81
CA ALA A 221 8.72 -11.30 7.61
C ALA A 221 8.87 -11.67 9.09
N ARG A 222 10.03 -11.33 9.66
CA ARG A 222 10.33 -11.64 11.06
C ARG A 222 9.47 -10.78 11.99
N ALA A 223 9.25 -9.50 11.67
CA ALA A 223 8.48 -8.56 12.49
C ALA A 223 8.90 -8.55 13.98
N VAL A 224 10.22 -8.56 14.22
CA VAL A 224 10.79 -8.58 15.57
C VAL A 224 11.72 -7.42 15.79
N ASP A 225 11.44 -6.68 16.86
CA ASP A 225 12.27 -5.58 17.32
C ASP A 225 13.05 -5.99 18.58
N THR A 226 14.21 -5.38 18.81
CA THR A 226 15.05 -5.61 19.97
C THR A 226 15.55 -4.30 20.55
N TYR A 227 15.45 -4.14 21.87
CA TYR A 227 16.03 -3.02 22.61
C TYR A 227 16.97 -3.50 23.70
N ILE A 228 18.21 -3.01 23.69
CA ILE A 228 19.21 -3.24 24.74
C ILE A 228 19.35 -1.97 25.57
N LEU A 229 19.08 -2.09 26.87
CA LEU A 229 18.99 -0.97 27.79
C LEU A 229 20.36 -0.35 28.06
N ARG A 230 20.38 0.97 28.27
CA ARG A 230 21.56 1.70 28.80
C ARG A 230 21.62 1.70 30.33
N GLY A 231 20.56 1.28 31.01
CA GLY A 231 20.47 1.19 32.46
C GLY A 231 20.10 2.51 33.13
N ASP A 232 19.26 3.32 32.48
CA ASP A 232 18.83 4.61 33.02
C ASP A 232 18.03 4.43 34.33
N PRO A 233 18.48 5.00 35.47
CA PRO A 233 17.75 4.90 36.73
C PRO A 233 16.32 5.44 36.68
N GLU A 234 16.02 6.39 35.79
CA GLU A 234 14.67 6.95 35.63
C GLU A 234 13.78 6.12 34.69
N GLY A 235 14.36 5.11 34.04
CA GLY A 235 13.71 4.31 33.01
C GLY A 235 13.93 4.88 31.61
N GLU A 236 13.59 4.07 30.61
CA GLU A 236 13.90 4.29 29.20
C GLU A 236 12.61 4.23 28.38
N THR A 237 12.52 5.09 27.37
CA THR A 237 11.46 5.06 26.36
C THR A 237 12.10 4.91 25.00
N TRP A 238 11.64 3.93 24.23
CA TRP A 238 12.18 3.63 22.92
C TRP A 238 11.06 3.25 21.94
N GLN A 239 11.25 3.59 20.67
CA GLN A 239 10.46 3.08 19.57
C GLN A 239 11.35 2.94 18.33
N PRO A 240 11.09 1.95 17.46
CA PRO A 240 11.76 1.85 16.17
C PRO A 240 11.55 3.09 15.29
N GLU A 241 12.52 3.40 14.42
CA GLU A 241 12.44 4.53 13.49
C GLU A 241 12.29 4.11 12.02
N PHE A 242 12.80 2.93 11.66
CA PHE A 242 13.00 2.52 10.27
C PHE A 242 12.31 1.19 9.91
N THR A 243 11.29 0.81 10.67
CA THR A 243 10.44 -0.35 10.39
C THR A 243 8.99 -0.06 10.72
N TYR A 244 8.09 -0.95 10.32
CA TYR A 244 6.71 -0.99 10.78
C TYR A 244 6.16 -2.40 10.67
N HIS A 245 5.11 -2.70 11.43
CA HIS A 245 4.47 -4.00 11.52
C HIS A 245 2.95 -3.83 11.42
N GLY A 246 2.25 -4.86 10.93
CA GLY A 246 0.80 -5.00 11.08
C GLY A 246 0.46 -5.92 12.23
N PHE A 247 -0.20 -5.42 13.28
CA PHE A 247 -0.43 -6.20 14.51
C PHE A 247 -1.55 -5.66 15.39
N GLN A 248 -2.15 -6.57 16.16
CA GLN A 248 -2.97 -6.25 17.33
C GLN A 248 -2.27 -6.69 18.63
N TYR A 249 -1.52 -7.78 18.55
CA TYR A 249 -0.89 -8.44 19.68
C TYR A 249 0.63 -8.24 19.67
N VAL A 250 1.19 -8.02 20.85
CA VAL A 250 2.63 -7.82 21.07
C VAL A 250 3.12 -8.80 22.13
N GLU A 251 4.17 -9.57 21.84
CA GLU A 251 4.85 -10.41 22.83
C GLU A 251 6.15 -9.74 23.28
N LEU A 252 6.31 -9.54 24.58
CA LEU A 252 7.57 -9.14 25.20
C LEU A 252 8.22 -10.34 25.88
N THR A 253 9.52 -10.51 25.60
CA THR A 253 10.40 -11.43 26.32
C THR A 253 11.68 -10.71 26.74
N GLY A 254 12.27 -11.14 27.86
CA GLY A 254 13.44 -10.48 28.44
C GLY A 254 13.15 -9.14 29.14
N PHE A 255 11.86 -8.81 29.35
CA PHE A 255 11.47 -7.61 30.09
C PHE A 255 11.93 -7.72 31.56
N PRO A 256 12.64 -6.71 32.12
CA PRO A 256 13.06 -6.72 33.52
C PRO A 256 11.86 -6.62 34.47
N GLY A 257 11.55 -7.72 35.15
CA GLY A 257 10.41 -7.81 36.06
C GLY A 257 9.09 -8.08 35.31
N LYS A 258 7.98 -7.54 35.83
CA LYS A 258 6.64 -7.71 35.26
C LYS A 258 6.14 -6.38 34.71
N PRO A 259 5.83 -6.26 33.41
CA PRO A 259 5.29 -5.04 32.85
C PRO A 259 3.81 -4.86 33.24
N ASP A 260 3.38 -3.60 33.29
CA ASP A 260 1.97 -3.22 33.26
C ASP A 260 1.55 -2.86 31.82
N ASN A 261 0.26 -2.56 31.61
CA ASN A 261 -0.27 -2.15 30.31
C ASN A 261 0.45 -0.91 29.73
N GLY A 262 0.99 -0.03 30.57
CA GLY A 262 1.68 1.20 30.17
C GLY A 262 3.09 0.95 29.60
N ALA A 263 3.62 -0.26 29.70
CA ALA A 263 4.89 -0.65 29.09
C ALA A 263 4.84 -0.66 27.56
N VAL A 264 3.66 -0.85 26.96
CA VAL A 264 3.45 -0.95 25.50
C VAL A 264 2.40 0.05 25.06
N THR A 265 2.76 0.91 24.11
CA THR A 265 1.82 1.76 23.38
C THR A 265 2.01 1.51 21.89
N GLY A 266 0.95 1.11 21.18
CA GLY A 266 0.95 1.05 19.72
C GLY A 266 0.94 2.45 19.13
N VAL A 267 1.91 2.77 18.30
CA VAL A 267 2.00 4.04 17.56
C VAL A 267 1.57 3.75 16.14
N VAL A 268 0.36 4.19 15.78
CA VAL A 268 -0.21 3.97 14.45
C VAL A 268 0.49 4.88 13.45
N ILE A 269 1.01 4.30 12.37
CA ILE A 269 1.75 5.01 11.33
C ILE A 269 1.13 4.68 9.99
N HIS A 270 0.81 5.72 9.22
CA HIS A 270 0.39 5.63 7.83
C HIS A 270 0.63 6.97 7.12
N SER A 271 0.35 7.03 5.82
CA SER A 271 0.35 8.28 5.05
C SER A 271 -0.74 9.19 5.58
N ASP A 272 -0.40 10.43 5.91
CA ASP A 272 -1.27 11.37 6.62
C ASP A 272 -2.38 11.95 5.72
N THR A 273 -3.24 11.07 5.20
CA THR A 273 -4.42 11.42 4.40
C THR A 273 -5.52 11.97 5.31
N PRO A 274 -6.03 13.19 5.06
CA PRO A 274 -7.10 13.77 5.87
C PRO A 274 -8.40 12.96 5.80
N PHE A 275 -8.85 12.41 6.92
CA PHE A 275 -10.15 11.72 7.00
C PHE A 275 -11.29 12.73 7.05
N HIS A 276 -12.35 12.50 6.25
CA HIS A 276 -13.54 13.36 6.22
C HIS A 276 -14.87 12.58 6.14
N GLY A 277 -14.84 11.26 5.93
CA GLY A 277 -16.03 10.43 5.88
C GLY A 277 -16.44 9.89 7.23
N SER A 278 -17.76 9.86 7.48
CA SER A 278 -18.35 9.17 8.63
C SER A 278 -19.62 8.44 8.21
N PHE A 279 -19.86 7.28 8.83
CA PHE A 279 -21.08 6.50 8.66
C PHE A 279 -21.51 5.94 10.01
N GLU A 280 -22.81 5.98 10.27
CA GLU A 280 -23.46 5.37 11.43
C GLU A 280 -24.90 5.00 11.06
N CYS A 281 -25.37 3.86 11.57
CA CYS A 281 -26.74 3.39 11.46
C CYS A 281 -27.21 2.69 12.76
N ASP A 282 -28.43 2.19 12.77
CA ASP A 282 -29.04 1.49 13.91
C ASP A 282 -28.57 0.02 14.06
N ASP A 283 -27.82 -0.51 13.09
CA ASP A 283 -27.23 -1.85 13.12
C ASP A 283 -25.76 -1.80 13.63
N PRO A 284 -25.48 -2.29 14.86
CA PRO A 284 -24.12 -2.26 15.42
C PRO A 284 -23.10 -3.08 14.62
N MET A 285 -23.53 -4.11 13.89
CA MET A 285 -22.64 -4.92 13.06
C MET A 285 -22.15 -4.10 11.87
N LEU A 286 -23.04 -3.37 11.19
CA LEU A 286 -22.66 -2.50 10.08
C LEU A 286 -21.78 -1.33 10.53
N ASN A 287 -22.04 -0.77 11.71
CA ASN A 287 -21.16 0.24 12.31
C ASN A 287 -19.76 -0.33 12.57
N ARG A 288 -19.67 -1.56 13.08
CA ARG A 288 -18.39 -2.26 13.27
C ARG A 288 -17.69 -2.55 11.94
N LEU A 289 -18.43 -2.97 10.92
CA LEU A 289 -17.86 -3.22 9.61
C LEU A 289 -17.28 -1.94 8.99
N TYR A 290 -17.99 -0.82 9.07
CA TYR A 290 -17.46 0.47 8.62
C TYR A 290 -16.18 0.86 9.36
N GLN A 291 -16.16 0.69 10.70
CA GLN A 291 -14.93 0.92 11.49
C GLN A 291 -13.78 0.02 11.03
N ASN A 292 -14.04 -1.26 10.75
CA ASN A 292 -13.04 -2.19 10.24
C ASN A 292 -12.50 -1.72 8.87
N ILE A 293 -13.38 -1.29 7.95
CA ILE A 293 -12.99 -0.76 6.63
C ILE A 293 -12.06 0.45 6.78
N VAL A 294 -12.39 1.39 7.67
CA VAL A 294 -11.57 2.58 7.93
C VAL A 294 -10.20 2.19 8.50
N TRP A 295 -10.14 1.24 9.42
CA TRP A 295 -8.88 0.74 9.97
C TRP A 295 -8.03 0.00 8.93
N THR A 296 -8.66 -0.81 8.07
CA THR A 296 -7.97 -1.46 6.94
C THR A 296 -7.40 -0.44 5.96
N GLN A 297 -8.11 0.65 5.69
CA GLN A 297 -7.58 1.75 4.85
C GLN A 297 -6.36 2.40 5.50
N ARG A 298 -6.44 2.76 6.79
CA ARG A 298 -5.29 3.31 7.53
C ARG A 298 -4.09 2.39 7.45
N ALA A 299 -4.32 1.10 7.71
CA ALA A 299 -3.27 0.10 7.74
C ALA A 299 -2.53 -0.02 6.39
N ASN A 300 -3.25 0.16 5.28
CA ASN A 300 -2.73 -0.08 3.93
C ASN A 300 -2.43 1.19 3.12
N PHE A 301 -2.68 2.38 3.68
CA PHE A 301 -2.31 3.63 3.03
C PHE A 301 -0.93 4.05 3.51
N PHE A 302 0.07 3.26 3.15
CA PHE A 302 1.43 3.41 3.62
C PHE A 302 2.35 3.63 2.43
N GLU A 303 2.62 4.89 2.07
CA GLU A 303 3.39 5.32 0.90
C GLU A 303 2.78 4.96 -0.48
N MET A 304 1.97 3.90 -0.53
CA MET A 304 1.22 3.37 -1.65
C MET A 304 0.03 2.54 -1.10
N PRO A 305 -1.01 2.22 -1.90
CA PRO A 305 -2.12 1.38 -1.47
C PRO A 305 -1.67 -0.07 -1.41
N THR A 306 -1.15 -0.51 -0.27
CA THR A 306 -0.64 -1.88 -0.08
C THR A 306 -1.75 -2.91 -0.01
N ASP A 307 -1.47 -4.16 -0.40
CA ASP A 307 -2.38 -5.31 -0.17
C ASP A 307 -2.54 -5.61 1.32
N CYS A 308 -1.44 -5.58 2.06
CA CYS A 308 -1.41 -5.89 3.48
C CYS A 308 -0.21 -5.22 4.18
N PRO A 309 -0.28 -4.93 5.50
CA PRO A 309 0.78 -4.21 6.21
C PRO A 309 1.80 -5.09 6.98
N GLN A 310 1.57 -6.40 7.07
CA GLN A 310 2.19 -7.27 8.07
C GLN A 310 3.24 -8.23 7.52
N ARG A 311 2.93 -8.97 6.45
CA ARG A 311 3.80 -10.04 5.94
C ARG A 311 4.86 -9.48 5.00
N ASP A 312 5.71 -10.35 4.50
CA ASP A 312 6.70 -10.09 3.45
C ASP A 312 6.02 -9.85 2.09
N GLU A 313 5.25 -8.78 1.97
CA GLU A 313 4.58 -8.38 0.74
C GLU A 313 4.46 -6.86 0.66
N ARG A 314 3.39 -6.27 1.20
CA ARG A 314 3.25 -4.81 1.37
C ARG A 314 3.48 -4.06 0.06
N MET A 315 2.90 -4.59 -1.01
CA MET A 315 3.09 -4.11 -2.38
C MET A 315 1.86 -3.33 -2.83
N GLY A 316 2.07 -2.32 -3.67
CA GLY A 316 0.99 -1.55 -4.30
C GLY A 316 0.26 -2.35 -5.37
N TRP A 317 -0.43 -3.43 -4.99
CA TRP A 317 -1.17 -4.31 -5.89
C TRP A 317 -2.32 -3.56 -6.56
N THR A 318 -2.32 -3.58 -7.88
CA THR A 318 -3.21 -2.77 -8.72
C THR A 318 -4.66 -3.24 -8.68
N GLY A 319 -4.89 -4.56 -8.58
CA GLY A 319 -6.23 -5.15 -8.44
C GLY A 319 -6.92 -4.67 -7.17
N ASP A 320 -6.22 -4.74 -6.04
CA ASP A 320 -6.64 -4.26 -4.72
C ASP A 320 -6.94 -2.75 -4.75
N ALA A 321 -6.00 -1.96 -5.29
CA ALA A 321 -6.16 -0.52 -5.41
C ALA A 321 -7.40 -0.14 -6.23
N GLN A 322 -7.64 -0.76 -7.40
CA GLN A 322 -8.76 -0.38 -8.25
C GLN A 322 -10.12 -0.84 -7.73
N ILE A 323 -10.21 -1.96 -6.99
CA ILE A 323 -11.48 -2.35 -6.39
C ILE A 323 -11.83 -1.45 -5.19
N TYR A 324 -10.82 -0.93 -4.49
CA TYR A 324 -11.01 -0.19 -3.24
C TYR A 324 -11.03 1.34 -3.40
N VAL A 325 -10.40 1.91 -4.45
CA VAL A 325 -10.23 3.36 -4.62
C VAL A 325 -11.51 4.16 -4.39
N ARG A 326 -12.66 3.68 -4.89
CA ARG A 326 -13.94 4.38 -4.69
C ARG A 326 -14.36 4.42 -3.22
N ALA A 327 -14.23 3.32 -2.50
CA ALA A 327 -14.52 3.28 -1.06
C ALA A 327 -13.55 4.19 -0.28
N ALA A 328 -12.27 4.16 -0.64
CA ALA A 328 -11.25 5.00 -0.01
C ALA A 328 -11.57 6.51 -0.09
N THR A 329 -12.09 6.96 -1.24
CA THR A 329 -12.50 8.37 -1.42
C THR A 329 -13.67 8.82 -0.56
N PHE A 330 -14.49 7.89 -0.04
CA PHE A 330 -15.56 8.27 0.90
C PHE A 330 -14.99 8.57 2.28
N ASN A 331 -13.95 7.85 2.69
CA ASN A 331 -13.40 7.88 4.04
C ASN A 331 -12.40 9.03 4.24
N ALA A 332 -11.56 9.30 3.23
CA ALA A 332 -10.47 10.28 3.31
C ALA A 332 -10.22 11.00 1.98
N ASP A 333 -9.56 12.16 2.06
CA ASP A 333 -8.98 12.81 0.90
C ASP A 333 -7.70 12.08 0.52
N ILE A 334 -7.76 11.41 -0.63
CA ILE A 334 -6.71 10.55 -1.17
C ILE A 334 -6.17 11.06 -2.50
N ALA A 335 -6.52 12.29 -2.91
CA ALA A 335 -6.16 12.83 -4.22
C ALA A 335 -4.64 12.91 -4.42
N SER A 336 -3.91 13.48 -3.45
CA SER A 336 -2.45 13.59 -3.50
C SER A 336 -1.75 12.24 -3.32
N PHE A 337 -2.32 11.35 -2.50
CA PHE A 337 -1.83 9.98 -2.34
C PHE A 337 -1.88 9.19 -3.66
N TYR A 338 -3.00 9.25 -4.38
CA TYR A 338 -3.09 8.63 -5.70
C TYR A 338 -2.32 9.40 -6.79
N THR A 339 -2.14 10.71 -6.68
CA THR A 339 -1.25 11.46 -7.58
C THR A 339 0.16 10.88 -7.55
N LYS A 340 0.67 10.58 -6.35
CA LYS A 340 1.97 9.92 -6.17
C LYS A 340 1.96 8.51 -6.77
N TRP A 341 1.05 7.65 -6.31
CA TRP A 341 1.07 6.24 -6.73
C TRP A 341 0.80 6.03 -8.23
N LEU A 342 -0.03 6.86 -8.86
CA LEU A 342 -0.27 6.78 -10.31
C LEU A 342 0.97 7.15 -11.14
N ARG A 343 1.88 7.98 -10.60
CA ARG A 343 3.20 8.21 -11.21
C ARG A 343 4.07 6.96 -11.11
N ASP A 344 4.12 6.33 -9.95
CA ASP A 344 4.85 5.06 -9.77
C ASP A 344 4.32 3.99 -10.75
N LEU A 345 3.00 3.86 -10.87
CA LEU A 345 2.36 2.92 -11.80
C LEU A 345 2.71 3.22 -13.26
N ASN A 346 2.79 4.49 -13.64
CA ASN A 346 3.20 4.91 -14.98
C ASN A 346 4.69 4.68 -15.27
N ASP A 347 5.52 4.87 -14.25
CA ASP A 347 6.97 4.64 -14.28
C ASP A 347 7.26 3.13 -14.48
N ASP A 348 6.43 2.25 -13.92
CA ASP A 348 6.55 0.79 -14.08
C ASP A 348 5.71 0.17 -15.20
N GLN A 349 4.91 0.97 -15.94
CA GLN A 349 4.27 0.50 -17.17
C GLN A 349 5.31 -0.01 -18.16
N TRP A 350 5.12 -1.24 -18.66
CA TRP A 350 6.04 -1.82 -19.64
C TRP A 350 6.08 -1.02 -20.93
N ASP A 351 7.21 -1.05 -21.63
CA ASP A 351 7.45 -0.29 -22.86
C ASP A 351 6.44 -0.64 -23.98
N TYR A 352 5.85 -1.84 -23.94
CA TYR A 352 4.81 -2.26 -24.88
C TYR A 352 3.39 -1.84 -24.48
N GLY A 353 3.20 -1.17 -23.34
CA GLY A 353 1.95 -0.51 -22.93
C GLY A 353 1.15 -1.18 -21.82
N ALA A 354 1.42 -2.43 -21.42
CA ALA A 354 0.69 -3.03 -20.30
C ALA A 354 1.12 -2.41 -18.95
N TYR A 355 0.18 -2.28 -18.02
CA TYR A 355 0.49 -1.94 -16.64
C TYR A 355 0.83 -3.19 -15.83
N PRO A 356 1.75 -3.11 -14.85
CA PRO A 356 2.10 -4.24 -14.00
C PRO A 356 1.02 -4.58 -12.97
N PRO A 357 1.05 -5.80 -12.39
CA PRO A 357 0.13 -6.18 -11.34
C PRO A 357 0.37 -5.42 -10.02
N TYR A 358 1.54 -4.82 -9.82
CA TYR A 358 1.87 -3.97 -8.68
C TYR A 358 2.85 -2.86 -9.07
N ALA A 359 2.83 -1.76 -8.33
CA ALA A 359 3.79 -0.67 -8.45
C ALA A 359 4.09 -0.03 -7.07
N PRO A 360 5.36 0.27 -6.72
CA PRO A 360 6.57 0.05 -7.53
C PRO A 360 6.92 -1.43 -7.78
N ARG A 361 7.67 -1.70 -8.84
CA ARG A 361 8.01 -3.04 -9.32
C ARG A 361 9.52 -3.33 -9.16
N PRO A 362 9.97 -3.77 -7.96
CA PRO A 362 11.40 -3.96 -7.65
C PRO A 362 12.06 -5.12 -8.43
N PHE A 363 11.28 -6.12 -8.80
CA PHE A 363 11.75 -7.31 -9.52
C PHE A 363 10.69 -7.77 -10.54
N SER A 364 11.06 -8.74 -11.38
CA SER A 364 10.15 -9.36 -12.36
C SER A 364 10.17 -10.86 -12.16
N ARG A 365 9.01 -11.52 -12.29
CA ARG A 365 8.94 -12.97 -12.35
C ARG A 365 8.52 -13.47 -13.71
N PRO A 366 8.98 -14.67 -14.10
CA PRO A 366 8.37 -15.36 -15.23
C PRO A 366 6.87 -15.51 -15.00
N ASN A 367 6.06 -15.19 -16.02
CA ASN A 367 4.60 -15.35 -16.03
C ASN A 367 3.84 -14.48 -15.02
N GLU A 368 4.40 -13.34 -14.58
CA GLU A 368 3.73 -12.38 -13.70
C GLU A 368 3.50 -11.03 -14.42
N HIS A 369 3.08 -11.08 -15.70
CA HIS A 369 3.00 -9.87 -16.51
C HIS A 369 1.58 -9.32 -16.67
N HIS A 370 0.61 -10.15 -17.06
CA HIS A 370 -0.69 -9.69 -17.52
C HIS A 370 -1.82 -10.31 -16.70
N ALA A 371 -2.63 -9.45 -16.08
CA ALA A 371 -3.81 -9.85 -15.33
C ALA A 371 -4.97 -8.87 -15.55
N ALA A 372 -6.04 -9.33 -16.20
CA ALA A 372 -7.28 -8.57 -16.32
C ALA A 372 -7.86 -8.28 -14.92
N GLY A 373 -8.23 -7.02 -14.67
CA GLY A 373 -8.66 -6.51 -13.37
C GLY A 373 -7.55 -5.91 -12.52
N TRP A 374 -6.28 -6.21 -12.82
CA TRP A 374 -5.11 -5.59 -12.19
C TRP A 374 -4.56 -4.48 -13.08
N MET A 375 -4.16 -4.81 -14.31
CA MET A 375 -3.60 -3.83 -15.26
C MET A 375 -4.57 -2.66 -15.54
N ASP A 376 -5.86 -2.92 -15.41
CA ASP A 376 -6.94 -1.96 -15.62
C ASP A 376 -6.96 -0.82 -14.57
N ALA A 377 -6.24 -0.96 -13.45
CA ALA A 377 -6.07 0.10 -12.45
C ALA A 377 -5.50 1.39 -13.03
N GLY A 378 -4.61 1.28 -14.03
CA GLY A 378 -4.03 2.43 -14.71
C GLY A 378 -5.05 3.26 -15.51
N VAL A 379 -6.28 2.77 -15.70
CA VAL A 379 -7.42 3.52 -16.27
C VAL A 379 -8.48 3.81 -15.21
N ILE A 380 -8.81 2.83 -14.37
CA ILE A 380 -9.89 2.92 -13.38
C ILE A 380 -9.55 3.91 -12.26
N CYS A 381 -8.32 3.89 -11.76
CA CYS A 381 -7.92 4.77 -10.66
C CYS A 381 -7.89 6.25 -11.09
N PRO A 382 -7.25 6.65 -12.21
CA PRO A 382 -7.34 8.04 -12.71
C PRO A 382 -8.78 8.50 -12.95
N TRP A 383 -9.62 7.65 -13.57
CA TRP A 383 -11.04 7.97 -13.77
C TRP A 383 -11.76 8.20 -12.45
N THR A 384 -11.54 7.33 -11.46
CA THR A 384 -12.21 7.43 -10.15
C THR A 384 -11.80 8.69 -9.40
N ILE A 385 -10.49 9.00 -9.37
CA ILE A 385 -9.99 10.23 -8.75
C ILE A 385 -10.59 11.46 -9.43
N TRP A 386 -10.61 11.51 -10.76
CA TRP A 386 -11.25 12.61 -11.48
C TRP A 386 -12.74 12.73 -11.15
N GLN A 387 -13.50 11.62 -11.14
CA GLN A 387 -14.93 11.66 -10.87
C GLN A 387 -15.27 12.20 -9.49
N VAL A 388 -14.42 11.93 -8.49
CA VAL A 388 -14.66 12.39 -7.12
C VAL A 388 -14.18 13.81 -6.89
N TYR A 389 -12.99 14.16 -7.38
CA TYR A 389 -12.35 15.45 -7.07
C TYR A 389 -12.50 16.51 -8.18
N GLY A 390 -13.00 16.14 -9.36
CA GLY A 390 -13.22 17.04 -10.50
C GLY A 390 -11.94 17.50 -11.21
N ASP A 391 -10.76 17.06 -10.77
CA ASP A 391 -9.49 17.51 -11.32
C ASP A 391 -9.13 16.77 -12.63
N THR A 392 -9.23 17.46 -13.76
CA THR A 392 -8.89 16.90 -15.08
C THR A 392 -7.38 16.80 -15.32
N ARG A 393 -6.51 17.35 -14.46
CA ARG A 393 -5.05 17.23 -14.60
C ARG A 393 -4.59 15.79 -14.48
N VAL A 394 -5.20 14.99 -13.60
CA VAL A 394 -4.91 13.55 -13.46
C VAL A 394 -5.13 12.82 -14.80
N ILE A 395 -6.18 13.16 -15.54
CA ILE A 395 -6.42 12.59 -16.87
C ILE A 395 -5.31 13.01 -17.82
N ARG A 396 -5.02 14.32 -17.92
CA ARG A 396 -4.02 14.83 -18.87
C ARG A 396 -2.62 14.27 -18.62
N GLU A 397 -2.22 14.17 -17.35
CA GLU A 397 -0.93 13.63 -16.94
C GLU A 397 -0.75 12.17 -17.37
N HIS A 398 -1.79 11.34 -17.18
CA HIS A 398 -1.71 9.90 -17.47
C HIS A 398 -2.26 9.52 -18.86
N TRP A 399 -2.80 10.47 -19.65
CA TRP A 399 -3.51 10.18 -20.91
C TRP A 399 -2.70 9.34 -21.88
N ARG A 400 -1.44 9.72 -22.13
CA ARG A 400 -0.55 8.98 -23.04
C ARG A 400 -0.40 7.51 -22.62
N LYS A 401 -0.12 7.27 -21.35
CA LYS A 401 0.10 5.93 -20.78
C LYS A 401 -1.18 5.07 -20.84
N MET A 402 -2.35 5.67 -20.60
CA MET A 402 -3.64 5.00 -20.80
C MET A 402 -3.90 4.66 -22.27
N LYS A 403 -3.49 5.51 -23.23
CA LYS A 403 -3.59 5.18 -24.66
C LYS A 403 -2.68 4.01 -25.04
N ASP A 404 -1.43 4.02 -24.58
CA ASP A 404 -0.46 2.96 -24.81
C ASP A 404 -1.03 1.60 -24.34
N PHE A 405 -1.68 1.58 -23.15
CA PHE A 405 -2.39 0.41 -22.63
C PHE A 405 -3.55 -0.06 -23.51
N MET A 406 -4.44 0.86 -23.90
CA MET A 406 -5.60 0.50 -24.74
C MET A 406 -5.18 0.01 -26.13
N GLU A 407 -4.07 0.54 -26.68
CA GLU A 407 -3.52 0.09 -27.95
C GLU A 407 -2.87 -1.28 -27.85
N TRP A 408 -2.11 -1.53 -26.78
CA TRP A 408 -1.61 -2.86 -26.47
C TRP A 408 -2.73 -3.89 -26.33
N ARG A 409 -3.77 -3.57 -25.55
CA ARG A 409 -4.93 -4.45 -25.32
C ARG A 409 -5.65 -4.78 -26.63
N ALA A 410 -5.77 -3.80 -27.54
CA ALA A 410 -6.35 -4.01 -28.86
C ALA A 410 -5.50 -4.92 -29.77
N LYS A 411 -4.17 -4.86 -29.66
CA LYS A 411 -3.24 -5.74 -30.39
C LYS A 411 -3.21 -7.15 -29.82
N ARG A 412 -3.34 -7.31 -28.50
CA ARG A 412 -3.32 -8.60 -27.80
C ARG A 412 -4.55 -9.46 -28.15
N ASP A 413 -5.72 -8.84 -28.28
CA ASP A 413 -6.97 -9.51 -28.67
C ASP A 413 -7.72 -8.73 -29.77
N PRO A 414 -7.28 -8.86 -31.04
CA PRO A 414 -7.89 -8.13 -32.16
C PRO A 414 -9.28 -8.66 -32.49
N GLU A 415 -9.54 -9.94 -32.25
CA GLU A 415 -10.82 -10.59 -32.57
C GLU A 415 -11.86 -10.50 -31.45
N LEU A 416 -11.49 -9.95 -30.28
CA LEU A 416 -12.35 -9.82 -29.11
C LEU A 416 -12.85 -11.18 -28.61
N LYS A 417 -11.94 -12.15 -28.52
CA LYS A 417 -12.20 -13.49 -27.96
C LYS A 417 -12.12 -13.52 -26.43
N GLY A 418 -11.49 -12.50 -25.83
CA GLY A 418 -10.98 -12.48 -24.47
C GLY A 418 -9.60 -13.11 -24.44
N ALA A 419 -8.60 -12.35 -23.99
CA ALA A 419 -7.25 -12.86 -23.82
C ALA A 419 -7.17 -13.82 -22.62
N GLU A 420 -6.33 -14.84 -22.74
CA GLU A 420 -5.82 -15.60 -21.59
C GLU A 420 -4.67 -14.82 -20.94
N ASP A 421 -4.52 -14.94 -19.63
CA ASP A 421 -3.49 -14.28 -18.82
C ASP A 421 -2.42 -15.26 -18.34
N ASP A 422 -1.21 -14.75 -18.11
CA ASP A 422 -0.10 -15.53 -17.53
C ASP A 422 -0.12 -15.50 -15.99
N CYS A 423 -0.57 -14.40 -15.38
CA CYS A 423 -0.82 -14.31 -13.93
C CYS A 423 -2.06 -15.08 -13.48
N GLY A 424 -3.05 -15.24 -14.37
CA GLY A 424 -4.25 -16.07 -14.13
C GLY A 424 -5.08 -15.78 -12.87
N PHE A 425 -4.93 -14.63 -12.20
CA PHE A 425 -5.54 -14.36 -10.88
C PHE A 425 -7.08 -14.48 -10.91
N GLY A 426 -7.71 -13.97 -11.98
CA GLY A 426 -9.15 -14.02 -12.17
C GLY A 426 -9.92 -13.40 -11.01
N ASP A 427 -11.06 -13.98 -10.66
CA ASP A 427 -11.82 -13.58 -9.47
C ASP A 427 -11.19 -14.17 -8.21
N TRP A 428 -10.07 -13.56 -7.82
CA TRP A 428 -9.16 -14.03 -6.77
C TRP A 428 -9.89 -14.23 -5.44
N LEU A 429 -9.60 -15.36 -4.77
CA LEU A 429 -10.24 -15.79 -3.52
C LEU A 429 -11.76 -16.00 -3.59
N SER A 430 -12.33 -16.18 -4.79
CA SER A 430 -13.71 -16.65 -4.92
C SER A 430 -13.89 -18.02 -4.26
N ILE A 431 -15.00 -18.20 -3.54
CA ILE A 431 -15.31 -19.45 -2.83
C ILE A 431 -16.30 -20.35 -3.59
N GLY A 432 -16.93 -19.83 -4.66
CA GLY A 432 -17.80 -20.64 -5.52
C GLY A 432 -17.03 -21.72 -6.30
N GLU A 433 -17.68 -22.88 -6.50
CA GLU A 433 -17.12 -24.01 -7.27
C GLU A 433 -16.93 -23.65 -8.75
N VAL A 434 -17.91 -22.97 -9.35
CA VAL A 434 -17.85 -22.54 -10.75
C VAL A 434 -17.03 -21.26 -10.84
N LYS A 435 -15.81 -21.36 -11.37
CA LYS A 435 -14.92 -20.21 -11.57
C LYS A 435 -15.31 -19.37 -12.79
N THR A 436 -15.16 -18.05 -12.67
CA THR A 436 -15.32 -17.13 -13.81
C THR A 436 -14.09 -17.23 -14.70
N PRO A 437 -14.23 -17.59 -15.98
CA PRO A 437 -13.10 -17.73 -16.90
C PRO A 437 -12.35 -16.41 -17.15
N ILE A 438 -11.04 -16.48 -17.32
CA ILE A 438 -10.20 -15.30 -17.61
C ILE A 438 -10.65 -14.55 -18.87
N PRO A 439 -10.96 -15.19 -20.01
CA PRO A 439 -11.44 -14.48 -21.20
C PRO A 439 -12.75 -13.68 -20.97
N PHE A 440 -13.60 -14.14 -20.04
CA PHE A 440 -14.80 -13.41 -19.66
C PHE A 440 -14.43 -12.13 -18.90
N ILE A 441 -13.53 -12.25 -17.92
CA ILE A 441 -13.05 -11.14 -17.09
C ILE A 441 -12.32 -10.12 -17.97
N ASP A 442 -11.45 -10.57 -18.88
CA ASP A 442 -10.70 -9.73 -19.81
C ASP A 442 -11.63 -8.87 -20.67
N LEU A 443 -12.64 -9.46 -21.31
CA LEU A 443 -13.63 -8.72 -22.11
C LEU A 443 -14.47 -7.76 -21.27
N ALA A 444 -14.83 -8.15 -20.05
CA ALA A 444 -15.60 -7.31 -19.14
C ALA A 444 -14.83 -6.04 -18.76
N TYR A 445 -13.57 -6.19 -18.34
CA TYR A 445 -12.68 -5.06 -18.06
C TYR A 445 -12.31 -4.27 -19.31
N HIS A 446 -12.17 -4.90 -20.49
CA HIS A 446 -11.93 -4.19 -21.75
C HIS A 446 -13.06 -3.21 -22.04
N ALA A 447 -14.31 -3.67 -21.99
CA ALA A 447 -15.48 -2.83 -22.22
C ALA A 447 -15.57 -1.73 -21.16
N TYR A 448 -15.31 -2.05 -19.89
CA TYR A 448 -15.33 -1.07 -18.82
C TYR A 448 -14.30 0.04 -19.05
N CYS A 449 -13.01 -0.30 -19.22
CA CYS A 449 -11.94 0.65 -19.51
C CYS A 449 -12.21 1.46 -20.78
N ALA A 450 -12.71 0.84 -21.86
CA ALA A 450 -13.08 1.57 -23.07
C ALA A 450 -14.18 2.61 -22.82
N ARG A 451 -15.18 2.31 -21.97
CA ARG A 451 -16.20 3.28 -21.56
C ARG A 451 -15.58 4.43 -20.75
N LEU A 452 -14.74 4.12 -19.76
CA LEU A 452 -14.07 5.15 -18.94
C LEU A 452 -13.19 6.08 -19.78
N MET A 453 -12.50 5.52 -20.79
CA MET A 453 -11.69 6.30 -21.74
C MET A 453 -12.54 7.24 -22.59
N VAL A 454 -13.79 6.90 -22.93
CA VAL A 454 -14.71 7.83 -23.61
C VAL A 454 -14.99 9.03 -22.71
N GLU A 455 -15.38 8.79 -21.47
CA GLU A 455 -15.74 9.85 -20.51
C GLU A 455 -14.55 10.77 -20.23
N MET A 456 -13.36 10.20 -20.04
CA MET A 456 -12.14 10.98 -19.84
C MET A 456 -11.76 11.77 -21.10
N ALA A 457 -11.82 11.17 -22.28
CA ALA A 457 -11.53 11.88 -23.54
C ALA A 457 -12.46 13.06 -23.75
N ASP A 458 -13.77 12.87 -23.54
CA ASP A 458 -14.77 13.94 -23.64
C ASP A 458 -14.46 15.06 -22.62
N ALA A 459 -14.05 14.71 -21.39
CA ALA A 459 -13.72 15.67 -20.32
C ALA A 459 -12.47 16.53 -20.60
N ILE A 460 -11.48 16.01 -21.34
CA ILE A 460 -10.28 16.77 -21.73
C ILE A 460 -10.32 17.30 -23.16
N GLY A 461 -11.41 17.09 -23.89
CA GLY A 461 -11.62 17.61 -25.25
C GLY A 461 -11.01 16.76 -26.37
N GLU A 462 -10.59 15.53 -26.10
CA GLU A 462 -9.98 14.59 -27.04
C GLU A 462 -11.03 13.87 -27.91
N THR A 463 -11.79 14.64 -28.70
CA THR A 463 -12.99 14.17 -29.42
C THR A 463 -12.75 12.99 -30.38
N LYS A 464 -11.57 12.93 -31.02
CA LYS A 464 -11.19 11.80 -31.90
C LYS A 464 -10.99 10.51 -31.10
N ASP A 465 -10.32 10.60 -29.95
CA ASP A 465 -10.10 9.46 -29.07
C ASP A 465 -11.43 9.01 -28.44
N ALA A 466 -12.30 9.94 -28.04
CA ALA A 466 -13.64 9.62 -27.57
C ALA A 466 -14.45 8.80 -28.61
N ALA A 467 -14.41 9.19 -29.88
CA ALA A 467 -15.06 8.43 -30.96
C ALA A 467 -14.44 7.04 -31.16
N LYS A 468 -13.10 6.93 -31.13
CA LYS A 468 -12.34 5.66 -31.21
C LYS A 468 -12.76 4.70 -30.10
N TYR A 469 -12.73 5.16 -28.84
CA TYR A 469 -13.05 4.32 -27.69
C TYR A 469 -14.54 3.99 -27.59
N ARG A 470 -15.44 4.89 -28.02
CA ARG A 470 -16.88 4.61 -28.08
C ARG A 470 -17.21 3.51 -29.10
N LYS A 471 -16.51 3.50 -30.24
CA LYS A 471 -16.59 2.39 -31.20
C LYS A 471 -16.09 1.09 -30.57
N ARG A 472 -14.90 1.10 -29.95
CA ARG A 472 -14.33 -0.10 -29.31
C ARG A 472 -15.22 -0.67 -28.21
N TRP A 473 -15.77 0.18 -27.34
CA TRP A 473 -16.72 -0.21 -26.30
C TRP A 473 -17.94 -0.95 -26.86
N ARG A 474 -18.56 -0.43 -27.93
CA ARG A 474 -19.70 -1.08 -28.59
C ARG A 474 -19.33 -2.44 -29.19
N GLU A 475 -18.18 -2.55 -29.83
CA GLU A 475 -17.68 -3.81 -30.42
C GLU A 475 -17.46 -4.87 -29.35
N VAL A 476 -16.78 -4.52 -28.25
CA VAL A 476 -16.52 -5.44 -27.13
C VAL A 476 -17.84 -5.88 -26.49
N ARG A 477 -18.75 -4.95 -26.20
CA ARG A 477 -20.07 -5.25 -25.62
C ARG A 477 -20.86 -6.22 -26.50
N ALA A 478 -20.88 -5.99 -27.82
CA ALA A 478 -21.58 -6.87 -28.76
C ALA A 478 -20.97 -8.28 -28.80
N LYS A 479 -19.64 -8.39 -28.82
CA LYS A 479 -18.92 -9.67 -28.82
C LYS A 479 -19.12 -10.44 -27.51
N PHE A 480 -19.05 -9.74 -26.38
CA PHE A 480 -19.35 -10.29 -25.08
C PHE A 480 -20.78 -10.84 -25.02
N ALA A 481 -21.77 -10.03 -25.42
CA ALA A 481 -23.17 -10.44 -25.40
C ALA A 481 -23.44 -11.66 -26.28
N ALA A 482 -22.91 -11.68 -27.51
CA ALA A 482 -23.05 -12.84 -28.41
C ALA A 482 -22.43 -14.12 -27.82
N ARG A 483 -21.31 -13.99 -27.08
CA ARG A 483 -20.59 -15.13 -26.52
C ARG A 483 -21.22 -15.63 -25.23
N TYR A 484 -21.62 -14.74 -24.33
CA TYR A 484 -21.94 -15.10 -22.94
C TYR A 484 -23.38 -14.84 -22.51
N VAL A 485 -24.17 -14.05 -23.25
CA VAL A 485 -25.57 -13.75 -22.90
C VAL A 485 -26.52 -14.60 -23.73
N ARG A 486 -27.49 -15.24 -23.09
CA ARG A 486 -28.53 -16.06 -23.72
C ARG A 486 -29.67 -15.18 -24.25
N THR A 487 -30.61 -15.80 -24.97
CA THR A 487 -31.77 -15.11 -25.54
C THR A 487 -32.72 -14.58 -24.47
N ASP A 488 -32.84 -15.27 -23.34
CA ASP A 488 -33.63 -14.86 -22.16
C ASP A 488 -32.91 -13.85 -21.26
N GLY A 489 -31.67 -13.47 -21.60
CA GLY A 489 -30.86 -12.53 -20.84
C GLY A 489 -29.99 -13.14 -19.75
N THR A 490 -30.15 -14.43 -19.43
CA THR A 490 -29.26 -15.12 -18.50
C THR A 490 -27.86 -15.30 -19.09
N LEU A 491 -26.86 -15.46 -18.23
CA LEU A 491 -25.47 -15.68 -18.58
C LEU A 491 -25.23 -17.19 -18.78
N LYS A 492 -24.41 -17.52 -19.77
CA LYS A 492 -23.94 -18.90 -19.98
C LYS A 492 -23.05 -19.39 -18.84
N ILE A 493 -22.41 -18.46 -18.13
CA ILE A 493 -21.58 -18.71 -16.96
C ILE A 493 -22.44 -18.43 -15.72
N GLY A 494 -22.92 -19.51 -15.09
CA GLY A 494 -23.85 -19.42 -13.97
C GLY A 494 -23.14 -19.30 -12.62
N ASN A 495 -22.49 -18.17 -12.36
CA ASN A 495 -21.95 -17.84 -11.04
C ASN A 495 -22.20 -16.36 -10.69
N GLN A 496 -22.10 -16.01 -9.39
CA GLN A 496 -22.45 -14.67 -8.92
C GLN A 496 -21.55 -13.59 -9.54
N THR A 497 -20.25 -13.83 -9.64
CA THR A 497 -19.27 -12.88 -10.21
C THR A 497 -19.58 -12.54 -11.66
N ALA A 498 -19.84 -13.54 -12.49
CA ALA A 498 -20.14 -13.33 -13.90
C ALA A 498 -21.39 -12.47 -14.07
N CYS A 499 -22.47 -12.78 -13.35
CA CYS A 499 -23.69 -11.97 -13.41
C CYS A 499 -23.47 -10.55 -12.86
N ALA A 500 -22.82 -10.40 -11.71
CA ALA A 500 -22.54 -9.11 -11.09
C ALA A 500 -21.69 -8.21 -12.02
N MET A 501 -20.58 -8.73 -12.55
CA MET A 501 -19.72 -7.99 -13.50
C MET A 501 -20.47 -7.63 -14.79
N ALA A 502 -21.24 -8.55 -15.37
CA ALA A 502 -21.97 -8.29 -16.61
C ALA A 502 -23.04 -7.20 -16.45
N LEU A 503 -23.74 -7.17 -15.31
CA LEU A 503 -24.73 -6.14 -14.99
C LEU A 503 -24.08 -4.79 -14.69
N PHE A 504 -23.07 -4.77 -13.82
CA PHE A 504 -22.40 -3.56 -13.35
C PHE A 504 -21.61 -2.86 -14.46
N TYR A 505 -20.91 -3.61 -15.31
CA TYR A 505 -20.17 -3.04 -16.44
C TYR A 505 -21.04 -2.76 -17.67
N GLY A 506 -22.36 -3.00 -17.60
CA GLY A 506 -23.30 -2.69 -18.68
C GLY A 506 -23.14 -3.59 -19.92
N LEU A 507 -22.75 -4.85 -19.73
CA LEU A 507 -22.43 -5.78 -20.82
C LEU A 507 -23.66 -6.50 -21.36
N VAL A 508 -24.70 -6.66 -20.52
CA VAL A 508 -25.98 -7.22 -20.92
C VAL A 508 -26.79 -6.18 -21.72
N PRO A 509 -27.41 -6.56 -22.86
CA PRO A 509 -28.36 -5.69 -23.57
C PRO A 509 -29.49 -5.22 -22.67
N ASP A 510 -29.93 -3.97 -22.84
CA ASP A 510 -30.83 -3.29 -21.90
C ASP A 510 -32.19 -4.01 -21.78
N ASP A 511 -32.70 -4.54 -22.89
CA ASP A 511 -33.93 -5.34 -23.01
C ASP A 511 -33.85 -6.72 -22.34
N ARG A 512 -32.64 -7.15 -21.93
CA ARG A 512 -32.37 -8.47 -21.36
C ARG A 512 -31.77 -8.44 -19.96
N ARG A 513 -31.58 -7.26 -19.38
CA ARG A 513 -30.97 -7.11 -18.04
C ARG A 513 -31.72 -7.85 -16.96
N ALA A 514 -33.06 -7.89 -17.03
CA ALA A 514 -33.89 -8.57 -16.04
C ALA A 514 -33.56 -10.06 -15.89
N GLY A 515 -33.22 -10.76 -16.99
CA GLY A 515 -32.85 -12.17 -16.94
C GLY A 515 -31.54 -12.41 -16.18
N ALA A 516 -30.52 -11.60 -16.44
CA ALA A 516 -29.25 -11.65 -15.71
C ALA A 516 -29.40 -11.26 -14.23
N ALA A 517 -30.25 -10.27 -13.95
CA ALA A 517 -30.54 -9.80 -12.59
C ALA A 517 -31.22 -10.89 -11.76
N GLU A 518 -32.25 -11.55 -12.29
CA GLU A 518 -32.92 -12.63 -11.58
C GLU A 518 -32.04 -13.87 -11.45
N GLN A 519 -31.19 -14.16 -12.44
CA GLN A 519 -30.18 -15.21 -12.29
C GLN A 519 -29.20 -14.91 -11.15
N LEU A 520 -28.70 -13.67 -11.04
CA LEU A 520 -27.84 -13.27 -9.91
C LEU A 520 -28.56 -13.45 -8.57
N ALA A 521 -29.79 -12.96 -8.47
CA ALA A 521 -30.58 -13.06 -7.25
C ALA A 521 -30.87 -14.53 -6.87
N GLY A 522 -31.22 -15.37 -7.85
CA GLY A 522 -31.38 -16.81 -7.67
C GLY A 522 -30.11 -17.49 -7.15
N LEU A 523 -28.95 -17.25 -7.76
CA LEU A 523 -27.67 -17.80 -7.33
C LEU A 523 -27.27 -17.43 -5.90
N ILE A 524 -27.75 -16.30 -5.38
CA ILE A 524 -27.52 -15.87 -4.00
C ILE A 524 -28.52 -16.57 -3.06
N ARG A 525 -29.81 -16.57 -3.41
CA ARG A 525 -30.87 -17.21 -2.62
C ARG A 525 -30.64 -18.71 -2.47
N ASP A 526 -30.30 -19.38 -3.57
CA ASP A 526 -30.04 -20.82 -3.61
C ASP A 526 -28.80 -21.19 -2.79
N ASN A 527 -27.88 -20.24 -2.57
CA ASN A 527 -26.71 -20.37 -1.71
C ASN A 527 -26.96 -19.84 -0.28
N GLY A 528 -28.21 -19.82 0.18
CA GLY A 528 -28.56 -19.40 1.54
C GLY A 528 -28.35 -17.92 1.82
N ASN A 529 -28.46 -17.07 0.79
CA ASN A 529 -28.15 -15.63 0.84
C ASN A 529 -26.68 -15.30 1.15
N LEU A 530 -25.74 -16.16 0.75
CA LEU A 530 -24.31 -15.95 0.94
C LEU A 530 -23.60 -15.59 -0.38
N MET A 531 -22.59 -14.73 -0.28
CA MET A 531 -21.72 -14.39 -1.40
C MET A 531 -20.78 -15.54 -1.75
N THR A 532 -20.46 -15.69 -3.04
CA THR A 532 -19.42 -16.62 -3.53
C THR A 532 -18.32 -15.92 -4.33
N THR A 533 -18.42 -14.59 -4.46
CA THR A 533 -17.54 -13.74 -5.24
C THR A 533 -16.16 -13.58 -4.59
N GLY A 534 -15.13 -13.47 -5.43
CA GLY A 534 -13.80 -13.05 -5.04
C GLY A 534 -13.62 -11.53 -5.17
N PHE A 535 -12.38 -11.09 -5.36
CA PHE A 535 -12.00 -9.68 -5.44
C PHE A 535 -12.78 -8.90 -6.51
N LEU A 536 -12.82 -9.42 -7.73
CA LEU A 536 -13.37 -8.71 -8.88
C LEU A 536 -14.91 -8.77 -8.91
N GLY A 537 -15.49 -9.80 -8.31
CA GLY A 537 -16.94 -9.98 -8.19
C GLY A 537 -17.57 -9.24 -7.01
N THR A 538 -16.84 -9.04 -5.91
CA THR A 538 -17.40 -8.44 -4.67
C THR A 538 -17.73 -6.96 -4.86
N ARG A 539 -16.83 -6.20 -5.48
CA ARG A 539 -17.07 -4.77 -5.79
C ARG A 539 -18.40 -4.52 -6.53
N PRO A 540 -18.69 -5.23 -7.65
CA PRO A 540 -19.94 -4.99 -8.40
C PRO A 540 -21.19 -5.64 -7.77
N LEU A 541 -21.07 -6.55 -6.79
CA LEU A 541 -22.17 -7.40 -6.33
C LEU A 541 -23.38 -6.63 -5.80
N LEU A 542 -23.18 -5.78 -4.78
CA LEU A 542 -24.28 -5.04 -4.15
C LEU A 542 -24.86 -3.94 -5.07
N PRO A 543 -24.05 -3.17 -5.82
CA PRO A 543 -24.57 -2.27 -6.84
C PRO A 543 -25.38 -3.00 -7.92
N ALA A 544 -24.89 -4.14 -8.43
CA ALA A 544 -25.61 -4.91 -9.45
C ALA A 544 -26.98 -5.40 -8.95
N LEU A 545 -27.11 -5.82 -7.70
CA LEU A 545 -28.41 -6.18 -7.12
C LEU A 545 -29.32 -4.95 -6.97
N SER A 546 -28.80 -3.87 -6.39
CA SER A 546 -29.61 -2.68 -6.06
C SER A 546 -30.13 -1.97 -7.31
N GLU A 547 -29.27 -1.80 -8.33
CA GLU A 547 -29.63 -1.13 -9.58
C GLU A 547 -30.55 -1.96 -10.48
N ASN A 548 -30.78 -3.23 -10.16
CA ASN A 548 -31.57 -4.15 -10.99
C ASN A 548 -32.73 -4.80 -10.22
N GLY A 549 -33.31 -4.08 -9.25
CA GLY A 549 -34.59 -4.46 -8.62
C GLY A 549 -34.49 -5.44 -7.45
N HIS A 550 -33.29 -5.72 -6.94
CA HIS A 550 -33.04 -6.67 -5.84
C HIS A 550 -32.36 -6.00 -4.64
N HIS A 551 -32.71 -4.74 -4.35
CA HIS A 551 -32.13 -3.98 -3.25
C HIS A 551 -32.31 -4.64 -1.88
N ASP A 552 -33.47 -5.22 -1.60
CA ASP A 552 -33.72 -5.93 -0.34
C ASP A 552 -32.78 -7.14 -0.15
N LEU A 553 -32.42 -7.83 -1.26
CA LEU A 553 -31.46 -8.92 -1.22
C LEU A 553 -30.04 -8.41 -0.98
N ALA A 554 -29.67 -7.26 -1.58
CA ALA A 554 -28.40 -6.60 -1.29
C ALA A 554 -28.29 -6.21 0.19
N GLY A 555 -29.36 -5.64 0.76
CA GLY A 555 -29.44 -5.31 2.18
C GLY A 555 -29.41 -6.54 3.09
N THR A 556 -29.98 -7.67 2.65
CA THR A 556 -29.91 -8.96 3.36
C THR A 556 -28.49 -9.51 3.38
N LEU A 557 -27.84 -9.54 2.22
CA LEU A 557 -26.47 -10.03 2.05
C LEU A 557 -25.47 -9.22 2.86
N MET A 558 -25.67 -7.89 2.95
CA MET A 558 -24.84 -6.99 3.74
C MET A 558 -24.88 -7.29 5.26
N ARG A 559 -25.91 -8.00 5.74
CA ARG A 559 -26.13 -8.32 7.16
C ARG A 559 -25.77 -9.77 7.53
N GLN A 560 -25.36 -10.59 6.56
CA GLN A 560 -24.78 -11.91 6.83
C GLN A 560 -23.33 -11.76 7.28
#